data_AF-A0A934TI26-F1
#
_entry.id   AF-A0A934TI26-F1
#
_cell.length_a   1.000
_cell.length_b   1.000
_cell.length_c   1.000
_cell.angle_alpha   90.00
_cell.angle_beta   90.00
_cell.angle_gamma   90.00
#
_symmetry.space_group_name_H-M   'P 1'
#
loop_
_entity.id
_entity.type
_entity.pdbx_description
1 polymer ?
#
loop_
_entity_poly.entity_id
_entity_poly.type
_entity_poly.pdbx_seq_one_letter_code
_entity_poly.pdbx_strand_id
1 'polypeptide(L)'
;GGLAALLAAAFLAGGVTTPLYALFLAHTNDFLDAEDMAAASGGLVFTFGLGAISGPLAAGWAMETLGPPGFWLVLGTTFAAIALHALYRMTRRDAAPASETESYLGVLPTTSAVAVEAAGAWAAEQAEAERADDARS
;
A
#
# COMPACT_ATOMS: atom_id res chain seq x y z
N GLY A 1 -2.68 -31.69 15.36
CA GLY A 1 -2.38 -30.86 14.17
C GLY A 1 -3.18 -29.56 14.12
N GLY A 2 -4.49 -29.56 14.39
CA GLY A 2 -5.37 -28.41 14.10
C GLY A 2 -5.09 -27.13 14.90
N LEU A 3 -4.82 -27.21 16.21
CA LEU A 3 -4.63 -26.00 17.04
C LEU A 3 -3.45 -25.14 16.57
N ALA A 4 -2.30 -25.75 16.28
CA ALA A 4 -1.13 -25.03 15.79
C ALA A 4 -1.40 -24.34 14.45
N ALA A 5 -2.14 -25.00 13.55
CA ALA A 5 -2.54 -24.41 12.28
C ALA A 5 -3.50 -23.22 12.47
N LEU A 6 -4.46 -23.32 13.40
CA LEU A 6 -5.35 -22.21 13.76
C LEU A 6 -4.60 -21.03 14.37
N LEU A 7 -3.62 -21.29 15.23
CA LEU A 7 -2.77 -20.26 15.82
C LEU A 7 -1.89 -19.57 14.77
N ALA A 8 -1.29 -20.33 13.85
CA ALA A 8 -0.52 -19.77 12.75
C ALA A 8 -1.41 -18.92 11.82
N ALA A 9 -2.62 -19.39 11.50
CA ALA A 9 -3.56 -18.64 10.69
C ALA A 9 -4.03 -17.35 11.39
N ALA A 10 -4.31 -17.40 12.69
CA ALA A 10 -4.66 -16.22 13.48
C ALA A 10 -3.52 -15.21 13.55
N PHE A 11 -2.29 -15.67 13.76
CA PHE A 11 -1.10 -14.83 13.79
C PHE A 11 -0.91 -14.12 12.44
N LEU A 12 -0.97 -14.85 11.33
CA LEU A 12 -0.81 -14.29 9.99
C LEU A 12 -1.95 -13.32 9.65
N ALA A 13 -3.20 -13.70 9.90
CA ALA A 13 -4.35 -12.84 9.62
C ALA A 13 -4.29 -11.55 10.44
N GLY A 14 -4.07 -11.63 11.75
CA GLY A 14 -3.98 -10.45 12.61
C GLY A 14 -2.77 -9.58 12.28
N GLY A 15 -1.60 -10.21 12.09
CA GLY A 15 -0.35 -9.53 11.78
C GLY A 15 -0.35 -8.80 10.43
N VAL A 16 -1.06 -9.33 9.43
CA VAL A 16 -1.14 -8.74 8.09
C VAL A 16 -2.27 -7.70 7.98
N THR A 17 -3.40 -7.88 8.67
CA THR A 17 -4.54 -6.95 8.58
C THR A 17 -4.18 -5.55 9.05
N THR A 18 -3.47 -5.46 10.18
CA THR A 18 -3.22 -4.16 10.85
C THR A 18 -2.35 -3.22 10.01
N PRO A 19 -1.21 -3.67 9.45
CA PRO A 19 -0.39 -2.85 8.55
C PRO A 19 -1.08 -2.60 7.21
N LEU A 20 -1.82 -3.57 6.66
CA LEU A 20 -2.52 -3.40 5.39
C LEU A 20 -3.50 -2.23 5.40
N TYR A 21 -4.24 -2.04 6.49
CA TYR A 21 -5.15 -0.92 6.62
C TYR A 21 -4.43 0.43 6.52
N ALA A 22 -3.34 0.60 7.28
CA ALA A 22 -2.53 1.83 7.23
C ALA A 22 -1.88 2.03 5.86
N LEU A 23 -1.39 0.95 5.24
CA LEU A 23 -0.77 0.99 3.91
C LEU A 23 -1.77 1.38 2.83
N PHE A 24 -2.98 0.83 2.82
CA PHE A 24 -4.01 1.20 1.84
C PHE A 24 -4.48 2.63 2.01
N LEU A 25 -4.55 3.12 3.24
CA LEU A 25 -4.91 4.50 3.51
C LEU A 25 -3.81 5.46 3.01
N ALA A 26 -2.54 5.19 3.33
CA ALA A 26 -1.40 5.96 2.84
C ALA A 26 -1.32 5.92 1.30
N HIS A 27 -1.37 4.72 0.71
CA HIS A 27 -1.36 4.53 -0.74
C HIS A 27 -2.51 5.25 -1.44
N THR A 28 -3.68 5.41 -0.81
CA THR A 28 -4.75 6.17 -1.47
C THR A 28 -4.53 7.68 -1.30
N ASN A 29 -4.01 8.11 -0.15
CA ASN A 29 -3.73 9.50 0.14
C ASN A 29 -2.61 10.07 -0.75
N ASP A 30 -1.57 9.28 -1.05
CA ASP A 30 -0.43 9.69 -1.90
C ASP A 30 -0.82 9.97 -3.38
N PHE A 31 -2.06 9.67 -3.78
CA PHE A 31 -2.54 9.82 -5.17
C PHE A 31 -3.73 10.78 -5.30
N LEU A 32 -4.04 11.56 -4.27
CA LEU A 32 -5.14 12.52 -4.27
C LEU A 32 -4.61 13.95 -4.17
N ASP A 33 -5.06 14.81 -5.07
CA ASP A 33 -4.91 16.26 -4.91
C ASP A 33 -5.71 16.72 -3.69
N ALA A 34 -5.20 17.72 -2.96
CA ALA A 34 -5.75 18.15 -1.66
C ALA A 34 -7.24 18.55 -1.73
N GLU A 35 -7.71 18.94 -2.90
CA GLU A 35 -9.09 19.33 -3.22
C GLU A 35 -10.04 18.13 -3.26
N ASP A 36 -9.56 16.96 -3.71
CA ASP A 36 -10.35 15.73 -3.88
C ASP A 36 -10.27 14.78 -2.68
N MET A 37 -9.36 15.08 -1.74
CA MET A 37 -9.04 14.25 -0.58
C MET A 37 -10.27 13.94 0.29
N ALA A 38 -11.18 14.91 0.47
CA ALA A 38 -12.39 14.73 1.27
C ALA A 38 -13.41 13.77 0.62
N ALA A 39 -13.64 13.92 -0.69
CA ALA A 39 -14.57 13.08 -1.43
C ALA A 39 -14.05 11.63 -1.52
N ALA A 40 -12.76 11.46 -1.83
CA ALA A 40 -12.13 10.14 -1.89
C ALA A 40 -12.03 9.45 -0.52
N SER A 41 -11.72 10.21 0.54
CA SER A 41 -11.77 9.68 1.92
C SER A 41 -13.17 9.20 2.30
N GLY A 42 -14.21 9.92 1.89
CA GLY A 42 -15.60 9.49 2.05
C GLY A 42 -15.90 8.17 1.35
N GLY A 43 -15.42 7.99 0.11
CA GLY A 43 -15.55 6.73 -0.63
C GLY A 43 -14.83 5.55 0.02
N LEU A 44 -13.63 5.77 0.56
CA LEU A 44 -12.88 4.77 1.33
C LEU A 44 -13.63 4.35 2.60
N VAL A 45 -14.12 5.30 3.39
CA VAL A 45 -14.86 5.03 4.63
C VAL A 45 -16.17 4.30 4.33
N PHE A 46 -16.88 4.70 3.27
CA PHE A 46 -18.09 4.00 2.82
C PHE A 46 -17.79 2.54 2.47
N THR A 47 -16.72 2.30 1.71
CA THR A 47 -16.30 0.95 1.32
C THR A 47 -15.89 0.10 2.52
N PHE A 48 -15.19 0.69 3.49
CA PHE A 48 -14.89 0.05 4.77
C PHE A 48 -16.17 -0.34 5.51
N GLY A 49 -17.14 0.57 5.62
CA GLY A 49 -18.42 0.30 6.27
C GLY A 49 -19.19 -0.83 5.58
N LEU A 50 -19.20 -0.86 4.25
CA LEU A 50 -19.81 -1.94 3.48
C LEU A 50 -19.16 -3.28 3.80
N GLY A 51 -17.81 -3.34 3.78
CA GLY A 51 -17.07 -4.54 4.15
C GLY A 51 -17.32 -4.99 5.60
N ALA A 52 -17.42 -4.04 6.53
CA ALA A 52 -17.68 -4.32 7.94
C ALA A 52 -19.08 -4.90 8.19
N ILE A 53 -20.06 -4.62 7.32
CA ILE A 53 -21.40 -5.23 7.37
C ILE A 53 -21.40 -6.57 6.64
N SER A 54 -20.87 -6.61 5.41
CA SER A 54 -20.90 -7.81 4.57
C SER A 54 -20.03 -8.94 5.11
N GLY A 55 -18.89 -8.61 5.75
CA GLY A 55 -17.93 -9.59 6.28
C GLY A 55 -18.53 -10.52 7.33
N PRO A 56 -19.09 -10.02 8.44
CA PRO A 56 -19.74 -10.83 9.47
C PRO A 56 -20.93 -11.63 8.92
N LEU A 57 -21.71 -11.06 7.98
CA LEU A 57 -22.82 -11.76 7.36
C LEU A 57 -22.34 -12.97 6.54
N ALA A 58 -21.32 -12.78 5.70
CA ALA A 58 -20.73 -13.86 4.90
C ALA A 58 -20.07 -14.93 5.79
N ALA A 59 -19.29 -14.51 6.79
CA ALA A 59 -18.64 -15.41 7.73
C ALA A 59 -19.66 -16.20 8.58
N GLY A 60 -20.70 -15.53 9.08
CA GLY A 60 -21.78 -16.17 9.83
C GLY A 60 -22.53 -17.20 9.01
N TRP A 61 -22.91 -16.85 7.78
CA TRP A 61 -23.57 -17.79 6.85
C TRP A 61 -22.68 -18.99 6.48
N ALA A 62 -21.39 -18.76 6.25
CA ALA A 62 -20.44 -19.84 5.99
C ALA A 62 -20.26 -20.75 7.23
N MET A 63 -20.26 -20.17 8.43
CA MET A 63 -20.19 -20.94 9.68
C MET A 63 -21.46 -21.74 9.95
N GLU A 64 -22.63 -21.24 9.53
CA GLU A 64 -23.91 -21.95 9.65
C GLU A 64 -23.97 -23.17 8.73
N THR A 65 -23.45 -23.05 7.51
CA THR A 65 -23.52 -24.10 6.47
C THR A 65 -22.37 -25.11 6.55
N LEU A 66 -21.14 -24.65 6.83
CA LEU A 66 -19.91 -25.46 6.79
C LEU A 66 -19.33 -25.73 8.20
N GLY A 67 -19.95 -25.19 9.25
CA GLY A 67 -19.46 -25.25 10.62
C GLY A 67 -18.31 -24.28 10.91
N PRO A 68 -17.66 -24.38 12.08
CA PRO A 68 -16.61 -23.45 12.51
C PRO A 68 -15.47 -23.18 11.51
N PRO A 69 -15.02 -24.14 10.66
CA PRO A 69 -14.01 -23.88 9.64
C PRO A 69 -14.44 -22.88 8.55
N GLY A 70 -15.75 -22.65 8.38
CA GLY A 70 -16.29 -21.70 7.40
C GLY A 70 -15.75 -20.27 7.55
N PHE A 71 -15.46 -19.85 8.79
CA PHE A 71 -14.80 -18.56 9.06
C PHE A 71 -13.47 -18.42 8.31
N TRP A 72 -12.62 -19.44 8.40
CA TRP A 72 -11.29 -19.42 7.80
C TRP A 72 -11.34 -19.48 6.28
N LEU A 73 -12.36 -20.14 5.71
CA LEU A 73 -12.58 -20.16 4.26
C LEU A 73 -12.95 -18.78 3.74
N VAL A 74 -13.87 -18.08 4.39
CA VAL A 74 -14.26 -16.71 4.01
C VAL A 74 -13.07 -15.76 4.14
N LEU A 75 -12.34 -15.84 5.27
CA LEU A 75 -11.17 -15.01 5.53
C LEU A 75 -10.06 -15.26 4.51
N GLY A 76 -9.71 -16.52 4.26
CA GLY A 76 -8.68 -16.92 3.31
C GLY A 76 -9.03 -16.52 1.87
N THR A 77 -10.28 -16.70 1.46
CA THR A 77 -10.76 -16.29 0.13
C THR A 77 -10.67 -14.78 -0.06
N THR A 78 -11.01 -14.01 0.99
CA THR A 78 -10.92 -12.54 0.96
C THR A 78 -9.47 -12.08 0.79
N PHE A 79 -8.54 -12.62 1.58
CA PHE A 79 -7.12 -12.31 1.42
C PHE A 79 -6.57 -12.75 0.06
N ALA A 80 -6.98 -13.92 -0.44
CA ALA A 80 -6.58 -14.38 -1.77
C ALA A 80 -7.08 -13.44 -2.87
N ALA A 81 -8.32 -12.97 -2.80
CA ALA A 81 -8.87 -12.01 -3.76
C ALA A 81 -8.08 -10.69 -3.76
N ILE A 82 -7.75 -10.16 -2.57
CA ILE A 82 -6.92 -8.95 -2.42
C ILE A 82 -5.52 -9.18 -3.01
N ALA A 83 -4.88 -10.31 -2.68
CA ALA A 83 -3.53 -10.65 -3.15
C ALA A 83 -3.49 -10.82 -4.67
N LEU A 84 -4.45 -11.54 -5.26
CA LEU A 84 -4.56 -11.71 -6.71
C LEU A 84 -4.80 -10.39 -7.41
N HIS A 85 -5.69 -9.55 -6.88
CA HIS A 85 -5.92 -8.22 -7.43
C HIS A 85 -4.66 -7.34 -7.34
N ALA A 86 -3.95 -7.35 -6.21
CA ALA A 86 -2.70 -6.62 -6.05
C ALA A 86 -1.64 -7.09 -7.05
N LEU A 87 -1.48 -8.40 -7.22
CA LEU A 87 -0.56 -8.98 -8.18
C LEU A 87 -0.90 -8.59 -9.63
N TYR A 88 -2.17 -8.68 -10.00
CA TYR A 88 -2.67 -8.22 -11.30
C TYR A 88 -2.44 -6.70 -11.50
N ARG A 89 -2.64 -5.90 -10.46
CA ARG A 89 -2.36 -4.46 -10.52
C ARG A 89 -0.88 -4.16 -10.72
N MET A 90 0.00 -4.92 -10.09
CA MET A 90 1.45 -4.79 -10.25
C MET A 90 1.89 -5.11 -11.68
N THR A 91 1.30 -6.10 -12.35
CA THR A 91 1.67 -6.44 -13.74
C THR A 91 1.18 -5.42 -14.76
N ARG A 92 0.19 -4.59 -14.43
CA ARG A 92 -0.36 -3.57 -15.32
C ARG A 92 0.19 -2.17 -15.08
N ARG A 93 1.00 -1.96 -14.05
CA ARG A 93 1.59 -0.65 -13.76
C ARG A 93 2.95 -0.58 -14.44
N ASP A 94 3.10 0.37 -15.35
CA ASP A 94 4.42 0.72 -15.86
C ASP A 94 5.30 1.13 -14.67
N ALA A 95 6.48 0.52 -14.58
CA ALA A 95 7.47 0.96 -13.60
C ALA A 95 7.75 2.44 -13.87
N ALA A 96 7.69 3.28 -12.82
CA ALA A 96 8.09 4.67 -12.95
C ALA A 96 9.49 4.69 -13.61
N PRO A 97 9.69 5.46 -14.69
CA PRO A 97 10.97 5.46 -15.38
C PRO A 97 12.06 5.84 -14.37
N ALA A 98 13.20 5.16 -14.43
CA ALA A 98 14.31 5.40 -13.50
C ALA A 98 14.78 6.87 -13.47
N SER A 99 14.39 7.67 -14.47
CA SER A 99 14.58 9.13 -14.55
C SER A 99 13.72 9.95 -13.58
N GLU A 100 12.62 9.42 -13.04
CA GLU A 100 11.80 10.06 -11.99
C GLU A 100 12.20 9.60 -10.58
N THR A 101 13.06 8.58 -10.48
CA THR A 101 13.68 8.24 -9.19
C THR A 101 14.74 9.29 -8.93
N GLU A 102 14.39 10.33 -8.17
CA GLU A 102 15.38 11.30 -7.71
C GLU A 102 16.57 10.54 -7.13
N SER A 103 17.77 10.89 -7.61
CA SER A 103 19.02 10.38 -7.06
C SER A 103 18.96 10.60 -5.55
N TYR A 104 18.79 9.49 -4.81
CA TYR A 104 18.70 9.53 -3.35
C TYR A 104 19.98 10.20 -2.85
N LEU A 105 19.88 11.47 -2.46
CA LEU A 105 20.97 12.15 -1.80
C LEU A 105 21.17 11.38 -0.51
N GLY A 106 22.29 10.68 -0.40
CA GLY A 106 22.67 9.93 0.79
C GLY A 106 22.99 10.87 1.94
N VAL A 107 21.97 11.59 2.42
CA VAL A 107 22.11 12.51 3.55
C VAL A 107 21.91 11.70 4.82
N LEU A 108 22.91 11.72 5.69
CA LEU A 108 22.81 11.06 6.99
C LEU A 108 21.64 11.67 7.79
N PRO A 109 20.92 10.87 8.61
CA PRO A 109 19.83 11.39 9.45
C PRO A 109 20.25 12.52 10.41
N THR A 110 21.56 12.68 10.64
CA THR A 110 22.16 13.70 11.49
C THR A 110 22.54 14.99 10.75
N THR A 111 22.31 15.07 9.45
CA THR A 111 22.66 16.24 8.65
C THR A 111 21.71 17.40 8.95
N SER A 112 22.26 18.61 9.04
CA SER A 112 21.45 19.81 9.30
C SER A 112 20.54 20.14 8.12
N ALA A 113 19.39 20.75 8.40
CA ALA A 113 18.42 21.15 7.37
C ALA A 113 19.04 21.99 6.25
N VAL A 114 19.94 22.91 6.59
CA VAL A 114 20.67 23.75 5.63
C VAL A 114 21.58 22.93 4.72
N ALA A 115 22.22 21.89 5.26
CA ALA A 115 23.07 21.01 4.46
C ALA A 115 22.26 20.05 3.56
N VAL A 116 21.06 19.65 3.97
CA VAL A 116 20.11 18.92 3.11
C VAL A 116 19.67 19.81 1.94
N GLU A 117 19.30 21.05 2.21
CA GLU A 117 18.87 22.02 1.20
C GLU A 117 19.98 22.35 0.20
N ALA A 118 21.21 22.58 0.70
CA ALA A 118 22.37 22.82 -0.15
C ALA A 118 22.74 21.61 -1.02
N ALA A 119 22.64 20.39 -0.46
CA ALA A 119 22.85 19.16 -1.24
C ALA A 119 21.78 18.99 -2.33
N GLY A 120 20.53 19.32 -2.02
CA GLY A 120 19.43 19.34 -2.99
C GLY A 120 19.66 20.31 -4.14
N ALA A 121 20.03 21.55 -3.82
CA ALA A 121 20.33 22.59 -4.82
C ALA A 121 21.50 22.18 -5.74
N TRP A 122 22.60 21.69 -5.15
CA TRP A 122 23.77 21.24 -5.91
C TRP A 122 23.46 20.07 -6.86
N ALA A 123 22.64 19.10 -6.40
CA ALA A 123 22.22 17.98 -7.23
C ALA A 123 21.32 18.41 -8.40
N ALA A 124 20.43 19.38 -8.17
CA ALA A 124 19.59 19.95 -9.23
C ALA A 124 20.43 20.67 -10.30
N GLU A 125 21.41 21.49 -9.88
CA GLU A 125 22.33 22.18 -10.79
C GLU A 125 23.16 21.18 -11.63
N GLN A 126 23.66 20.10 -11.03
CA GLN A 126 24.39 19.06 -11.76
C GLN A 126 23.51 18.33 -12.79
N ALA A 127 22.29 17.96 -12.41
CA ALA A 127 21.36 17.29 -13.30
C ALA A 127 20.97 18.18 -14.50
N GLU A 128 20.83 19.49 -14.30
CA GLU A 128 20.60 20.43 -15.39
C GLU A 128 21.83 20.58 -16.31
N ALA A 129 23.04 20.58 -15.74
CA ALA A 129 24.28 20.65 -16.50
C ALA A 129 24.48 19.41 -17.38
N GLU A 130 24.22 18.20 -16.87
CA GLU A 130 24.29 16.95 -17.63
C GLU A 130 23.27 16.92 -18.79
N ARG A 131 22.02 17.31 -18.54
CA ARG A 131 21.00 17.41 -19.61
C ARG A 131 21.37 18.43 -20.70
N ALA A 132 22.04 19.52 -20.32
CA ALA A 132 22.48 20.55 -21.25
C ALA A 132 23.71 20.13 -22.08
N ASP A 133 24.47 19.13 -21.63
CA ASP A 133 25.60 18.54 -22.35
C ASP A 133 25.11 17.47 -23.34
N ASP A 134 24.21 16.58 -22.91
CA ASP A 134 23.54 15.59 -23.77
C ASP A 134 22.78 16.24 -24.95
N ALA A 135 22.18 17.41 -24.72
CA ALA A 135 21.48 18.15 -25.78
C ALA A 135 22.41 18.83 -26.81
N ARG A 136 23.73 18.87 -26.55
CA ARG A 136 24.74 19.44 -27.46
C ARG A 136 25.55 18.39 -28.23
N SER A 137 25.45 17.11 -27.85
CA SER A 137 26.05 15.96 -28.55
C SER A 137 25.14 15.42 -29.65
#